data_AF-A0A830GGN8-F1
#
_entry.id   AF-A0A830GGN8-F1
#
_cell.length_a   1.000
_cell.length_b   1.000
_cell.length_c   1.000
_cell.angle_alpha   90.00
_cell.angle_beta   90.00
_cell.angle_gamma   90.00
#
_symmetry.space_group_name_H-M   'P 1'
#
loop_
_entity.id
_entity.type
_entity.pdbx_description
1 polymer ?
#
loop_
_entity_poly.entity_id
_entity_poly.type
_entity_poly.pdbx_seq_one_letter_code
_entity_poly.pdbx_strand_id
1 'polypeptide(L)' 'MVPAMTCPDCGAQVERADDLGAGRRVHRVRIHDDGRVTVAGDETVTLWHCANCDLVVGFS' A
#
# COMPACT_ATOMS: atom_id res chain seq x y z
N MET A 1 22.14 -0.04 0.49
CA MET A 1 21.37 -1.30 0.53
C MET A 1 19.98 -0.94 1.02
N VAL A 2 18.97 -1.08 0.17
CA VAL A 2 17.57 -0.98 0.61
C VAL A 2 17.25 -2.30 1.29
N PRO A 3 16.70 -2.33 2.52
CA PRO A 3 16.37 -3.59 3.17
C PRO A 3 15.36 -4.34 2.29
N ALA A 4 15.69 -5.59 1.92
CA ALA A 4 14.76 -6.47 1.25
C ALA A 4 13.56 -6.66 2.19
N MET A 5 12.38 -6.23 1.75
CA MET A 5 11.15 -6.48 2.51
C MET A 5 10.65 -7.88 2.15
N THR A 6 10.30 -8.67 3.16
CA THR A 6 9.65 -9.97 2.93
C THR A 6 8.15 -9.78 3.11
N CYS A 7 7.35 -10.24 2.14
CA CYS A 7 5.90 -10.29 2.29
C CYS A 7 5.56 -11.16 3.50
N PRO A 8 4.88 -10.63 4.53
CA PRO A 8 4.64 -11.37 5.77
C PRO A 8 3.66 -12.53 5.61
N ASP A 9 2.90 -12.56 4.52
CA ASP A 9 1.87 -13.59 4.27
C ASP A 9 2.41 -14.76 3.45
N CYS A 10 2.99 -14.50 2.27
CA CYS A 10 3.48 -15.57 1.40
C CYS A 10 5.01 -15.81 1.48
N GLY A 11 5.75 -14.99 2.23
CA GLY A 11 7.20 -15.10 2.37
C GLY A 11 8.01 -14.67 1.13
N ALA A 12 7.35 -14.09 0.11
CA ALA A 12 8.03 -13.58 -1.07
C ALA A 12 8.97 -12.42 -0.73
N GLN A 13 10.18 -12.42 -1.29
CA GLN A 13 11.09 -11.29 -1.16
C GLN A 13 10.68 -10.19 -2.15
N VAL A 14 10.60 -8.97 -1.66
CA VAL A 14 10.41 -7.73 -2.43
C VAL A 14 11.75 -7.02 -2.43
N GLU A 15 12.50 -7.19 -3.51
CA GLU A 15 13.82 -6.59 -3.69
C GLU A 15 13.74 -5.32 -4.55
N ARG A 16 12.74 -5.25 -5.44
CA ARG A 16 12.54 -4.15 -6.39
C ARG A 16 11.07 -3.74 -6.43
N ALA A 17 10.82 -2.52 -6.89
CA ALA A 17 9.47 -2.02 -7.08
C ALA A 17 8.66 -2.87 -8.09
N ASP A 18 9.34 -3.56 -9.01
CA ASP A 18 8.71 -4.44 -10.01
C ASP A 18 8.16 -5.75 -9.40
N ASP A 19 8.58 -6.13 -8.19
CA ASP A 19 8.04 -7.27 -7.45
C ASP A 19 6.67 -6.94 -6.80
N LEU A 20 6.26 -5.66 -6.88
CA LEU A 20 4.98 -5.17 -6.43
C LEU A 20 4.00 -5.15 -7.61
N GLY A 21 2.77 -5.60 -7.38
CA GLY A 21 1.69 -5.48 -8.36
C GLY A 21 1.38 -4.02 -8.66
N ALA A 22 0.83 -3.75 -9.85
CA ALA A 22 0.37 -2.41 -10.23
C ALA A 22 -0.59 -1.87 -9.16
N GLY A 23 -0.14 -0.85 -8.43
CA GLY A 23 -0.81 -0.45 -7.20
C GLY A 23 -2.22 0.10 -7.44
N ARG A 24 -3.17 -0.30 -6.59
CA ARG A 24 -4.53 0.23 -6.64
C ARG A 24 -4.53 1.67 -6.12
N ARG A 25 -5.05 2.59 -6.92
CA ARG A 25 -5.24 3.99 -6.48
C ARG A 25 -6.51 4.13 -5.67
N VAL A 26 -6.41 4.73 -4.49
CA VAL A 26 -7.55 4.96 -3.57
C VAL A 26 -7.51 6.38 -3.02
N HIS A 27 -8.67 6.92 -2.64
CA HIS A 27 -8.75 8.23 -1.99
C HIS A 27 -8.23 8.16 -0.56
N ARG A 28 -7.52 9.21 -0.14
CA ARG A 28 -7.06 9.34 1.24
C ARG A 28 -8.24 9.63 2.16
N VAL A 29 -8.28 8.97 3.31
CA VAL A 29 -9.27 9.20 4.35
C VAL A 29 -8.60 9.88 5.54
N ARG A 30 -9.22 10.94 6.07
CA ARG A 30 -8.82 11.59 7.33
C ARG A 30 -9.87 11.30 8.40
N ILE A 31 -9.41 10.73 9.51
CA ILE A 31 -10.21 10.51 10.72
C ILE A 31 -9.91 11.69 11.65
N HIS A 32 -10.97 12.32 12.14
CA HIS A 32 -10.90 13.45 13.07
C HIS A 32 -11.09 12.97 14.50
N ASP A 33 -10.59 13.71 15.49
CA ASP A 33 -10.69 13.34 16.92
C ASP A 33 -12.15 13.27 17.42
N ASP A 34 -13.09 13.92 16.72
CA ASP A 34 -14.54 13.86 16.95
C ASP A 34 -15.21 12.60 16.37
N GLY A 35 -14.42 11.69 15.78
CA GLY A 35 -14.88 10.45 15.14
C GLY A 35 -15.41 10.64 13.72
N ARG A 36 -15.39 11.86 13.17
CA ARG A 36 -15.79 12.12 11.79
C ARG A 36 -14.75 11.55 10.83
N VAL A 37 -15.24 11.07 9.69
CA VAL A 37 -14.42 10.56 8.59
C VAL A 37 -14.62 11.44 7.36
N THR A 38 -13.53 11.90 6.76
CA THR A 38 -13.56 12.71 5.52
C THR A 38 -12.72 12.08 4.45
N VAL A 39 -13.24 12.05 3.22
CA VAL A 39 -12.53 11.54 2.04
C VAL A 39 -11.92 12.73 1.28
N ALA A 40 -10.61 12.72 1.08
CA ALA A 40 -9.94 13.69 0.23
C ALA A 40 -10.20 13.31 -1.25
N GLY A 41 -11.17 13.99 -1.86
CA GLY A 41 -11.60 13.69 -3.24
C GLY A 41 -10.54 13.98 -4.30
N ASP A 42 -9.57 14.85 -4.00
CA ASP A 42 -8.49 15.30 -4.88
C ASP A 42 -7.16 14.57 -4.64
N GLU A 43 -6.99 13.92 -3.49
CA GLU A 43 -5.75 13.24 -3.08
C GLU A 43 -5.92 11.71 -3.17
N THR A 44 -5.33 11.09 -4.19
CA THR A 44 -5.26 9.62 -4.31
C THR A 44 -3.87 9.10 -3.93
N VAL A 45 -3.81 8.08 -3.08
CA VAL A 45 -2.59 7.33 -2.78
C VAL A 45 -2.55 6.04 -3.59
N THR A 46 -1.35 5.54 -3.85
CA THR A 46 -1.16 4.23 -4.50
C THR A 46 -0.93 3.18 -3.42
N LEU A 47 -1.74 2.13 -3.40
CA LEU A 47 -1.53 0.97 -2.54
C LEU A 47 -0.66 -0.05 -3.27
N TRP A 48 0.47 -0.42 -2.68
CA TRP A 48 1.37 -1.42 -3.22
C TRP A 48 0.98 -2.80 -2.73
N HIS A 49 0.80 -3.75 -3.64
CA HIS A 49 0.46 -5.13 -3.29
C HIS A 49 1.62 -6.07 -3.62
N CYS A 50 1.74 -7.16 -2.87
CA CYS A 50 2.61 -8.26 -3.25
C CYS A 50 2.08 -8.93 -4.52
N ALA A 51 2.89 -9.05 -5.57
CA ALA A 51 2.46 -9.67 -6.82
C ALA A 51 2.06 -11.17 -6.66
N ASN A 52 2.52 -11.84 -5.61
CA ASN A 52 2.30 -13.27 -5.40
C ASN A 52 1.00 -13.60 -4.64
N CYS A 53 0.59 -12.78 -3.67
CA CYS A 53 -0.60 -13.03 -2.84
C CYS A 53 -1.57 -11.85 -2.74
N ASP A 54 -1.32 -10.75 -3.45
CA ASP A 54 -2.13 -9.52 -3.48
C ASP A 54 -2.30 -8.80 -2.13
N LEU A 55 -1.52 -9.19 -1.11
CA LEU A 55 -1.48 -8.49 0.17
C LEU A 55 -0.99 -7.05 -0.03
N VAL A 56 -1.72 -6.07 0.52
CA VAL A 56 -1.24 -4.68 0.64
C VAL A 56 -0.04 -4.63 1.58
N VAL A 57 1.12 -4.27 1.05
CA VAL A 57 2.38 -4.18 1.80
C VAL A 57 2.84 -2.75 2.03
N GLY A 58 2.22 -1.76 1.38
CA GLY A 58 2.55 -0.35 1.57
C GLY A 58 1.66 0.61 0.80
N PHE A 59 1.97 1.90 0.94
CA PHE A 59 1.32 2.98 0.19
C PHE A 59 2.32 4.12 -0.12
N SER A 60 2.04 4.92 -1.14
CA SER A 60 2.76 6.16 -1.48
C SER A 60 1.81 7.31 -1.78
#